data_AF-A0A8H6I8C6-F1
#
_entry.id   AF-A0A8H6I8C6-F1
#
_cell.length_a   1.000
_cell.length_b   1.000
_cell.length_c   1.000
_cell.angle_alpha   90.00
_cell.angle_beta   90.00
_cell.angle_gamma   90.00
#
_symmetry.space_group_name_H-M   'P 1'
#
loop_
_entity.id
_entity.type
_entity.pdbx_description
1 polymer ?
#
loop_
_entity_poly.entity_id
_entity_poly.type
_entity_poly.pdbx_seq_one_letter_code
_entity_poly.pdbx_strand_id
1 'polypeptide(L)'
;MMAEESFKTISEALAPTSFTAPATRALVEQYGTPSPLAYDKQLASRILELEHDIRMLKTCRNSNRPVNRLPAEVLSHIFLILYWTVQAEAAENQKVFWIYATHVCRQWRAVALGCAALWSDFACNMHGELMRTILPRSKNLSISVSLKCDGATDMEALGEVLSHTTRIRHLDLSSTGFDLPSYSVALERMGPRAPLLTTLSVSYVAPMDDECLPEDFLKDGAPSLKHLTLKNFDLHWARIPFSPALTTLHLVQSVPVHREFAEMLETFRGLQLLEELTLNDIFPQDGFQPGMKPVTLSKLKHLSLTGWGHVIGNFLLGIRVPKTTFIDLTFTNPAEWTSEVDACVASIRKLWRDDPSEWAKDSIEFFDFTALAKSPLKLAFRFDDVPESLDWEHHDDPHLTVNFLPSSTGNPDIVFLAFFREHFNLDSLSMLRFAGNSQRLARRPVLEAFFAHLPMLQSIIFVECDMTDFLHILDDDPACHVEPESEEDSAVDSTDVTACFPALHFLEIYDQHFKGNRINTIIRVLGKRPKGHRIGDLIIEDCINIDEMAAERIKEALPNLYSFAWSKKVTMDDPASDLETFRDLQDEPEF
;
A
#
# COMPACT_ATOMS: atom_id res chain seq x y z
N MET A 1 -41.24 14.85 -58.94
CA MET A 1 -40.53 13.55 -58.93
C MET A 1 -40.13 13.06 -57.54
N MET A 2 -39.03 13.49 -56.89
CA MET A 2 -38.62 12.89 -55.58
C MET A 2 -39.65 13.05 -54.44
N ALA A 3 -40.41 14.15 -54.43
CA ALA A 3 -41.50 14.35 -53.46
C ALA A 3 -42.75 13.48 -53.76
N GLU A 4 -43.05 13.21 -55.04
CA GLU A 4 -44.20 12.41 -55.45
C GLU A 4 -43.98 10.92 -55.21
N GLU A 5 -42.75 10.43 -55.39
CA GLU A 5 -42.37 9.06 -55.01
C GLU A 5 -42.42 8.85 -53.49
N SER A 6 -41.99 9.84 -52.70
CA SER A 6 -42.08 9.77 -51.23
C SER A 6 -43.55 9.73 -50.74
N PHE A 7 -44.43 10.55 -51.32
CA PHE A 7 -45.87 10.54 -50.98
C PHE A 7 -46.56 9.23 -51.36
N LYS A 8 -46.20 8.65 -52.52
CA LYS A 8 -46.75 7.38 -52.98
C LYS A 8 -46.32 6.21 -52.08
N THR A 9 -45.07 6.22 -51.65
CA THR A 9 -44.50 5.20 -50.74
C THR A 9 -45.16 5.24 -49.35
N ILE A 10 -45.42 6.44 -48.81
CA ILE A 10 -46.14 6.60 -47.53
C ILE A 10 -47.61 6.15 -47.65
N SER A 11 -48.26 6.46 -48.77
CA SER A 11 -49.65 6.06 -49.03
C SER A 11 -49.81 4.55 -49.17
N GLU A 12 -48.82 3.84 -49.72
CA GLU A 12 -48.83 2.37 -49.83
C GLU A 12 -48.58 1.69 -48.47
N ALA A 13 -47.72 2.27 -47.62
CA ALA A 13 -47.47 1.79 -46.25
C ALA A 13 -48.68 1.98 -45.30
N LEU A 14 -49.54 2.94 -45.58
CA LEU A 14 -50.78 3.23 -44.84
C LEU A 14 -52.00 2.48 -45.39
N ALA A 15 -51.83 1.49 -46.29
CA ALA A 15 -52.96 0.74 -46.82
C ALA A 15 -53.72 0.01 -45.68
N PRO A 16 -55.06 0.17 -45.57
CA PRO A 16 -55.86 -0.30 -44.42
C PRO A 16 -55.81 -1.83 -44.19
N THR A 17 -55.43 -2.60 -45.22
CA THR A 17 -55.24 -4.05 -45.16
C THR A 17 -54.01 -4.51 -44.37
N SER A 18 -53.07 -3.60 -44.06
CA SER A 18 -51.83 -3.90 -43.32
C SER A 18 -52.01 -3.92 -41.79
N PHE A 19 -53.09 -3.33 -41.27
CA PHE A 19 -53.37 -3.26 -39.83
C PHE A 19 -54.40 -4.30 -39.42
N THR A 20 -54.07 -5.17 -38.46
CA THR A 20 -54.96 -6.24 -37.97
C THR A 20 -56.03 -5.74 -37.01
N ALA A 21 -55.77 -4.65 -36.27
CA ALA A 21 -56.71 -4.07 -35.30
C ALA A 21 -57.75 -3.15 -35.98
N PRO A 22 -59.06 -3.41 -35.84
CA PRO A 22 -60.12 -2.62 -36.49
C PRO A 22 -60.07 -1.12 -36.17
N ALA A 23 -59.77 -0.77 -34.93
CA ALA A 23 -59.68 0.63 -34.49
C ALA A 23 -58.49 1.38 -35.13
N THR A 24 -57.35 0.72 -35.32
CA THR A 24 -56.18 1.31 -35.99
C THR A 24 -56.48 1.51 -37.48
N ARG A 25 -57.14 0.53 -38.11
CA ARG A 25 -57.55 0.61 -39.52
C ARG A 25 -58.50 1.78 -39.76
N ALA A 26 -59.56 1.91 -38.95
CA ALA A 26 -60.54 2.97 -39.07
C ALA A 26 -59.96 4.38 -38.87
N LEU A 27 -58.86 4.52 -38.12
CA LEU A 27 -58.13 5.77 -37.96
C LEU A 27 -57.28 6.09 -39.19
N VAL A 28 -56.52 5.13 -39.71
CA VAL A 28 -55.71 5.34 -40.92
C VAL A 28 -56.58 5.68 -42.14
N GLU A 29 -57.80 5.14 -42.21
CA GLU A 29 -58.80 5.49 -43.23
C GLU A 29 -59.31 6.94 -43.16
N GLN A 30 -59.14 7.63 -42.02
CA GLN A 30 -59.52 9.04 -41.83
C GLN A 30 -58.39 10.04 -42.19
N TYR A 31 -57.27 9.54 -42.71
CA TYR A 31 -56.15 10.35 -43.16
C TYR A 31 -56.58 11.37 -44.23
N GLY A 32 -56.28 12.65 -44.02
CA GLY A 32 -56.66 13.75 -44.93
C GLY A 32 -58.00 14.44 -44.61
N THR A 33 -58.63 14.14 -43.47
CA THR A 33 -59.82 14.87 -43.00
C THR A 33 -59.49 16.30 -42.51
N PRO A 34 -60.43 17.27 -42.61
CA PRO A 34 -60.14 18.71 -42.47
C PRO A 34 -59.95 19.22 -41.04
N SER A 35 -59.88 18.36 -40.01
CA SER A 35 -59.58 18.75 -38.64
C SER A 35 -58.25 18.13 -38.15
N PRO A 36 -57.09 18.68 -38.55
CA PRO A 36 -55.78 18.13 -38.24
C PRO A 36 -55.56 17.91 -36.75
N LEU A 37 -55.97 18.86 -35.91
CA LEU A 37 -55.77 18.79 -34.46
C LEU A 37 -56.56 17.65 -33.78
N ALA A 38 -57.76 17.35 -34.26
CA ALA A 38 -58.58 16.27 -33.71
C ALA A 38 -58.05 14.89 -34.14
N TYR A 39 -57.63 14.79 -35.40
CA TYR A 39 -57.03 13.58 -35.97
C TYR A 39 -55.69 13.24 -35.31
N ASP A 40 -54.80 14.23 -35.14
CA ASP A 40 -53.51 14.05 -34.46
C ASP A 40 -53.70 13.58 -33.01
N LYS A 41 -54.70 14.12 -32.29
CA LYS A 41 -55.06 13.65 -30.94
C LYS A 41 -55.52 12.20 -30.92
N GLN A 42 -56.32 11.77 -31.91
CA GLN A 42 -56.78 10.39 -32.01
C GLN A 42 -55.64 9.43 -32.36
N LEU A 43 -54.75 9.82 -33.28
CA LEU A 43 -53.54 9.05 -33.59
C LEU A 43 -52.63 8.90 -32.37
N ALA A 44 -52.36 10.00 -31.66
CA ALA A 44 -51.57 9.98 -30.43
C ALA A 44 -52.19 9.06 -29.37
N SER A 45 -53.52 9.13 -29.16
CA SER A 45 -54.22 8.24 -28.24
C SER A 45 -54.08 6.78 -28.63
N ARG A 46 -54.24 6.45 -29.93
CA ARG A 46 -54.16 5.06 -30.40
C ARG A 46 -52.74 4.50 -30.31
N ILE A 47 -51.72 5.31 -30.59
CA ILE A 47 -50.32 4.93 -30.38
C ILE A 47 -50.08 4.59 -28.90
N LEU A 48 -50.55 5.43 -27.97
CA LEU A 48 -50.41 5.19 -26.54
C LEU A 48 -51.09 3.90 -26.07
N GLU A 49 -52.29 3.59 -26.60
CA GLU A 49 -52.99 2.32 -26.32
C GLU A 49 -52.21 1.10 -26.82
N LEU A 50 -51.77 1.11 -28.08
CA LEU A 50 -51.02 -0.01 -28.66
C LEU A 50 -49.68 -0.23 -27.93
N GLU A 51 -48.99 0.84 -27.58
CA GLU A 51 -47.80 0.76 -26.75
C GLU A 51 -48.09 0.17 -25.37
N HIS A 52 -49.23 0.51 -24.76
CA HIS A 52 -49.66 -0.08 -23.50
C HIS A 52 -49.86 -1.59 -23.63
N ASP A 53 -50.60 -2.04 -24.64
CA ASP A 53 -50.84 -3.47 -24.90
C ASP A 53 -49.53 -4.23 -25.16
N ILE A 54 -48.63 -3.66 -25.97
CA ILE A 54 -47.30 -4.24 -26.23
C ILE A 54 -46.51 -4.36 -24.92
N ARG A 55 -46.52 -3.33 -24.06
CA ARG A 55 -45.86 -3.37 -22.73
C ARG A 55 -46.44 -4.46 -21.85
N MET A 56 -47.76 -4.65 -21.84
CA MET A 56 -48.43 -5.69 -21.06
C MET A 56 -48.07 -7.10 -21.56
N LEU A 57 -48.12 -7.35 -22.87
CA LEU A 57 -47.74 -8.63 -23.46
C LEU A 57 -46.27 -8.98 -23.20
N LYS A 58 -45.36 -8.00 -23.32
CA LYS A 58 -43.94 -8.17 -22.95
C LYS A 58 -43.79 -8.52 -21.46
N THR A 59 -44.58 -7.91 -20.58
CA THR A 59 -44.58 -8.19 -19.14
C THR A 59 -45.03 -9.63 -18.85
N CYS A 60 -46.11 -10.10 -19.46
CA CYS A 60 -46.58 -11.49 -19.33
C CYS A 60 -45.54 -12.50 -19.83
N ARG A 61 -44.94 -12.24 -21.00
CA ARG A 61 -43.89 -13.09 -21.56
C ARG A 61 -42.67 -13.17 -20.63
N ASN A 62 -42.25 -12.04 -20.05
CA ASN A 62 -41.12 -12.00 -19.13
C ASN A 62 -41.44 -12.73 -17.83
N SER A 63 -42.63 -12.54 -17.26
CA SER A 63 -43.05 -13.22 -16.02
C SER A 63 -43.05 -14.75 -16.13
N ASN A 64 -43.20 -15.28 -17.35
CA ASN A 64 -43.14 -16.72 -17.62
C ASN A 64 -41.72 -17.29 -17.76
N ARG A 65 -40.66 -16.46 -17.78
CA ARG A 65 -39.26 -16.93 -17.85
C ARG A 65 -38.86 -17.58 -16.51
N PRO A 66 -38.08 -18.68 -16.50
CA PRO A 66 -37.68 -19.36 -15.26
C PRO A 66 -37.06 -18.44 -14.21
N VAL A 67 -36.16 -17.54 -14.62
CA VAL A 67 -35.50 -16.58 -13.71
C VAL A 67 -36.46 -15.62 -13.03
N ASN A 68 -37.59 -15.30 -13.67
CA ASN A 68 -38.61 -14.38 -13.14
C ASN A 68 -39.62 -15.08 -12.22
N ARG A 69 -39.52 -16.42 -12.06
CA ARG A 69 -40.29 -17.17 -11.07
C ARG A 69 -39.60 -17.25 -9.72
N LEU A 70 -38.35 -16.78 -9.62
CA LEU A 70 -37.61 -16.70 -8.37
C LEU A 70 -38.30 -15.69 -7.42
N PRO A 71 -38.30 -15.96 -6.10
CA PRO A 71 -38.72 -14.99 -5.10
C PRO A 71 -37.93 -13.69 -5.18
N ALA A 72 -38.55 -12.58 -4.77
CA ALA A 72 -37.94 -11.26 -4.82
C ALA A 72 -36.67 -11.18 -3.94
N GLU A 73 -36.63 -11.93 -2.85
CA GLU A 73 -35.50 -12.05 -1.93
C GLU A 73 -34.31 -12.72 -2.61
N VAL A 74 -34.56 -13.80 -3.37
CA VAL A 74 -33.53 -14.52 -4.12
C VAL A 74 -32.97 -13.65 -5.24
N LEU A 75 -33.83 -12.96 -5.99
CA LEU A 75 -33.41 -11.99 -7.01
C LEU A 75 -32.59 -10.85 -6.40
N SER A 76 -33.02 -10.33 -5.24
CA SER A 76 -32.28 -9.30 -4.51
C SER A 76 -30.89 -9.78 -4.10
N HIS A 77 -30.77 -11.03 -3.63
CA HIS A 77 -29.49 -11.61 -3.27
C HIS A 77 -28.58 -11.79 -4.50
N ILE A 78 -29.13 -12.24 -5.63
CA ILE A 78 -28.40 -12.31 -6.91
C ILE A 78 -27.90 -10.91 -7.33
N PHE A 79 -28.72 -9.87 -7.20
CA PHE A 79 -28.31 -8.50 -7.53
C PHE A 79 -27.22 -7.97 -6.60
N LEU A 80 -27.26 -8.35 -5.31
CA LEU A 80 -26.18 -8.03 -4.37
C LEU A 80 -24.89 -8.75 -4.76
N ILE A 81 -24.95 -10.03 -5.14
CA ILE A 81 -23.77 -10.75 -5.64
C ILE A 81 -23.20 -10.03 -6.88
N LEU A 82 -24.06 -9.65 -7.84
CA LEU A 82 -23.65 -8.89 -9.02
C LEU A 82 -22.96 -7.57 -8.64
N TYR A 83 -23.48 -6.87 -7.64
CA TYR A 83 -22.85 -5.65 -7.10
C TYR A 83 -21.44 -5.94 -6.59
N TRP A 84 -21.27 -6.95 -5.74
CA TRP A 84 -19.99 -7.28 -5.12
C TRP A 84 -18.95 -7.85 -6.10
N THR A 85 -19.36 -8.70 -7.05
CA THR A 85 -18.45 -9.26 -8.06
C THR A 85 -17.94 -8.19 -8.99
N VAL A 86 -18.80 -7.26 -9.43
CA VAL A 86 -18.36 -6.16 -10.29
C VAL A 86 -17.52 -5.15 -9.52
N GLN A 87 -17.79 -4.89 -8.24
CA GLN A 87 -16.92 -4.07 -7.39
C GLN A 87 -15.48 -4.60 -7.31
N ALA A 88 -15.30 -5.93 -7.24
CA ALA A 88 -13.99 -6.56 -7.15
C ALA A 88 -13.19 -6.51 -8.46
N GLU A 89 -13.88 -6.53 -9.61
CA GLU A 89 -13.26 -6.62 -10.95
C GLU A 89 -13.20 -5.26 -11.68
N ALA A 90 -13.97 -4.27 -11.26
CA ALA A 90 -14.11 -3.02 -11.99
C ALA A 90 -12.94 -2.06 -11.76
N ALA A 91 -12.33 -1.61 -12.85
CA ALA A 91 -11.62 -0.34 -12.89
C ALA A 91 -12.53 0.80 -12.39
N GLU A 92 -11.95 1.81 -11.74
CA GLU A 92 -12.64 2.84 -10.95
C GLU A 92 -13.83 3.54 -11.63
N ASN A 93 -13.91 3.50 -12.96
CA ASN A 93 -14.93 4.15 -13.79
C ASN A 93 -16.18 3.29 -14.06
N GLN A 94 -16.27 2.05 -13.54
CA GLN A 94 -17.33 1.08 -13.90
C GLN A 94 -18.19 0.61 -12.71
N LYS A 95 -18.34 1.37 -11.63
CA LYS A 95 -18.99 0.86 -10.41
C LYS A 95 -20.53 0.93 -10.37
N VAL A 96 -21.18 1.42 -11.43
CA VAL A 96 -22.66 1.59 -11.48
C VAL A 96 -23.38 0.46 -12.25
N PHE A 97 -22.67 -0.61 -12.63
CA PHE A 97 -23.22 -1.66 -13.52
C PHE A 97 -24.41 -2.42 -12.94
N TRP A 98 -24.51 -2.55 -11.62
CA TRP A 98 -25.67 -3.18 -10.99
C TRP A 98 -26.99 -2.45 -11.33
N ILE A 99 -26.94 -1.15 -11.70
CA ILE A 99 -28.12 -0.41 -12.18
C ILE A 99 -28.71 -1.04 -13.44
N TYR A 100 -27.91 -1.71 -14.29
CA TYR A 100 -28.43 -2.42 -15.47
C TYR A 100 -29.46 -3.49 -15.10
N ALA A 101 -29.41 -4.07 -13.90
CA ALA A 101 -30.45 -4.97 -13.41
C ALA A 101 -31.83 -4.27 -13.38
N THR A 102 -31.87 -2.95 -13.13
CA THR A 102 -33.09 -2.13 -13.17
C THR A 102 -33.63 -1.86 -14.58
N HIS A 103 -32.88 -2.22 -15.63
CA HIS A 103 -33.23 -2.02 -17.04
C HIS A 103 -33.61 -3.32 -17.77
N VAL A 104 -33.41 -4.50 -17.17
CA VAL A 104 -33.70 -5.80 -17.80
C VAL A 104 -35.20 -5.99 -18.05
N CYS A 105 -36.01 -5.88 -16.99
CA CYS A 105 -37.47 -5.98 -17.10
C CYS A 105 -38.18 -5.29 -15.92
N ARG A 106 -39.50 -5.11 -16.03
CA ARG A 106 -40.31 -4.43 -14.99
C ARG A 106 -40.21 -5.10 -13.61
N GLN A 107 -40.14 -6.43 -13.56
CA GLN A 107 -40.02 -7.17 -12.30
C GLN A 107 -38.65 -6.96 -11.66
N TRP A 108 -37.56 -7.11 -12.42
CA TRP A 108 -36.21 -6.86 -11.92
C TRP A 108 -36.05 -5.42 -11.45
N ARG A 109 -36.59 -4.47 -12.21
CA ARG A 109 -36.67 -3.07 -11.80
C ARG A 109 -37.38 -2.92 -10.46
N ALA A 110 -38.57 -3.48 -10.29
CA ALA A 110 -39.32 -3.39 -9.04
C ALA A 110 -38.55 -3.99 -7.85
N VAL A 111 -37.93 -5.16 -8.04
CA VAL A 111 -37.14 -5.85 -7.00
C VAL A 111 -35.88 -5.06 -6.65
N ALA A 112 -35.08 -4.66 -7.64
CA ALA A 112 -33.84 -3.92 -7.44
C ALA A 112 -34.09 -2.53 -6.82
N LEU A 113 -35.12 -1.80 -7.27
CA LEU A 113 -35.50 -0.53 -6.67
C LEU A 113 -36.05 -0.70 -5.23
N GLY A 114 -36.67 -1.84 -4.91
CA GLY A 114 -37.21 -2.16 -3.58
C GLY A 114 -36.18 -2.71 -2.59
N CYS A 115 -35.07 -3.25 -3.09
CA CYS A 115 -33.97 -3.81 -2.31
C CYS A 115 -33.07 -2.69 -1.76
N ALA A 116 -33.38 -2.22 -0.55
CA ALA A 116 -32.66 -1.09 0.07
C ALA A 116 -31.15 -1.31 0.21
N ALA A 117 -30.69 -2.56 0.35
CA ALA A 117 -29.28 -2.90 0.48
C ALA A 117 -28.45 -2.55 -0.77
N LEU A 118 -29.05 -2.58 -1.97
CA LEU A 118 -28.38 -2.12 -3.20
C LEU A 118 -28.15 -0.61 -3.22
N TRP A 119 -28.90 0.14 -2.40
CA TRP A 119 -28.85 1.60 -2.32
C TRP A 119 -28.16 2.07 -1.04
N SER A 120 -27.61 1.18 -0.21
CA SER A 120 -26.96 1.56 1.05
C SER A 120 -25.44 1.69 0.95
N ASP A 121 -24.84 1.27 -0.16
CA ASP A 121 -23.38 1.32 -0.37
C ASP A 121 -23.05 1.94 -1.73
N PHE A 122 -22.27 3.01 -1.72
CA PHE A 122 -21.86 3.71 -2.92
C PHE A 122 -20.37 4.01 -2.94
N ALA A 123 -19.70 3.33 -3.87
CA ALA A 123 -18.33 3.61 -4.25
C ALA A 123 -18.31 4.10 -5.71
N CYS A 124 -18.42 5.40 -5.99
CA CYS A 124 -18.08 6.00 -7.31
C CYS A 124 -18.37 7.49 -7.41
N ASN A 125 -17.67 8.16 -8.33
CA ASN A 125 -17.94 9.54 -8.72
C ASN A 125 -19.30 9.61 -9.45
N MET A 126 -20.37 9.85 -8.69
CA MET A 126 -21.75 9.84 -9.18
C MET A 126 -22.24 11.26 -9.47
N HIS A 127 -23.04 11.38 -10.53
CA HIS A 127 -23.79 12.60 -10.77
C HIS A 127 -24.76 12.88 -9.60
N GLY A 128 -24.93 14.15 -9.22
CA GLY A 128 -25.70 14.55 -8.03
C GLY A 128 -27.14 14.03 -8.01
N GLU A 129 -27.79 13.85 -9.16
CA GLU A 129 -29.13 13.26 -9.24
C GLU A 129 -29.19 11.83 -8.70
N LEU A 130 -28.14 11.04 -8.91
CA LEU A 130 -28.08 9.67 -8.43
C LEU A 130 -27.87 9.63 -6.91
N MET A 131 -27.04 10.52 -6.36
CA MET A 131 -26.90 10.69 -4.90
C MET A 131 -28.24 11.03 -4.23
N ARG A 132 -28.99 11.98 -4.81
CA ARG A 132 -30.34 12.34 -4.32
C ARG A 132 -31.34 11.19 -4.46
N THR A 133 -31.15 10.31 -5.42
CA THR A 133 -32.01 9.12 -5.63
C THR A 133 -31.69 7.97 -4.66
N ILE A 134 -30.44 7.86 -4.23
CA ILE A 134 -29.96 6.80 -3.32
C ILE A 134 -30.60 6.94 -1.94
N LEU A 135 -30.66 8.16 -1.39
CA LEU A 135 -31.16 8.41 -0.04
C LEU A 135 -32.57 7.86 0.20
N PRO A 136 -33.60 8.17 -0.62
CA PRO A 136 -34.94 7.58 -0.44
C PRO A 136 -34.97 6.05 -0.60
N ARG A 137 -34.12 5.49 -1.47
CA ARG A 137 -34.14 4.05 -1.79
C ARG A 137 -33.41 3.18 -0.76
N SER A 138 -32.42 3.75 -0.06
CA SER A 138 -31.73 3.13 1.06
C SER A 138 -32.60 2.95 2.32
N LYS A 139 -33.79 3.59 2.35
CA LYS A 139 -34.74 3.55 3.47
C LYS A 139 -34.07 3.94 4.79
N ASN A 140 -34.05 3.05 5.78
CA ASN A 140 -33.44 3.29 7.10
C ASN A 140 -32.13 2.50 7.29
N LEU A 141 -31.57 1.91 6.24
CA LEU A 141 -30.31 1.18 6.35
C LEU A 141 -29.14 2.15 6.60
N SER A 142 -28.08 1.63 7.21
CA SER A 142 -26.81 2.35 7.33
C SER A 142 -26.22 2.61 5.96
N ILE A 143 -25.58 3.76 5.78
CA ILE A 143 -25.04 4.22 4.51
C ILE A 143 -23.51 4.13 4.51
N SER A 144 -22.92 3.60 3.44
CA SER A 144 -21.49 3.65 3.13
C SER A 144 -21.25 4.55 1.93
N VAL A 145 -20.35 5.52 2.11
CA VAL A 145 -19.97 6.53 1.12
C VAL A 145 -18.50 6.35 0.80
N SER A 146 -18.15 6.12 -0.46
CA SER A 146 -16.76 6.19 -0.96
C SER A 146 -16.75 6.95 -2.28
N LEU A 147 -16.24 8.18 -2.25
CA LEU A 147 -16.25 9.10 -3.39
C LEU A 147 -14.85 9.60 -3.70
N LYS A 148 -14.49 9.50 -4.97
CA LYS A 148 -13.38 10.25 -5.55
C LYS A 148 -13.97 11.52 -6.16
N CYS A 149 -13.84 12.63 -5.44
CA CYS A 149 -14.38 13.91 -5.83
C CYS A 149 -13.43 14.62 -6.81
N ASP A 150 -14.02 15.13 -7.89
CA ASP A 150 -13.39 15.99 -8.88
C ASP A 150 -14.14 17.34 -8.99
N GLY A 151 -13.68 18.22 -9.88
CA GLY A 151 -14.29 19.55 -10.04
C GLY A 151 -15.75 19.52 -10.54
N ALA A 152 -16.24 18.36 -10.99
CA ALA A 152 -17.62 18.15 -11.44
C ALA A 152 -18.53 17.58 -10.33
N THR A 153 -17.99 17.30 -9.14
CA THR A 153 -18.75 16.72 -8.03
C THR A 153 -19.79 17.69 -7.48
N ASP A 154 -21.04 17.24 -7.37
CA ASP A 154 -22.14 18.01 -6.79
C ASP A 154 -22.03 18.03 -5.26
N MET A 155 -21.32 19.03 -4.73
CA MET A 155 -21.08 19.19 -3.28
C MET A 155 -22.36 19.44 -2.48
N GLU A 156 -23.41 20.00 -3.10
CA GLU A 156 -24.70 20.16 -2.44
C GLU A 156 -25.39 18.81 -2.26
N ALA A 157 -25.41 17.96 -3.30
CA ALA A 157 -25.91 16.59 -3.19
C ALA A 157 -25.12 15.78 -2.17
N LEU A 158 -23.80 15.95 -2.11
CA LEU A 158 -22.96 15.34 -1.07
C LEU A 158 -23.37 15.83 0.32
N GLY A 159 -23.55 17.14 0.50
CA GLY A 159 -24.02 17.71 1.76
C GLY A 159 -25.39 17.18 2.19
N GLU A 160 -26.33 16.97 1.27
CA GLU A 160 -27.62 16.31 1.56
C GLU A 160 -27.44 14.88 2.09
N VAL A 161 -26.52 14.12 1.49
CA VAL A 161 -26.16 12.77 1.98
C VAL A 161 -25.54 12.85 3.37
N LEU A 162 -24.58 13.74 3.56
CA LEU A 162 -23.85 13.91 4.82
C LEU A 162 -24.74 14.38 5.97
N SER A 163 -25.83 15.10 5.68
CA SER A 163 -26.85 15.48 6.67
C SER A 163 -27.56 14.30 7.35
N HIS A 164 -27.50 13.10 6.75
CA HIS A 164 -28.00 11.86 7.33
C HIS A 164 -26.97 11.17 8.23
N THR A 165 -26.21 11.97 9.00
CA THR A 165 -25.03 11.55 9.78
C THR A 165 -25.26 10.34 10.68
N THR A 166 -26.44 10.21 11.27
CA THR A 166 -26.79 9.10 12.16
C THR A 166 -26.85 7.74 11.46
N ARG A 167 -26.97 7.73 10.13
CA ARG A 167 -27.02 6.54 9.31
C ARG A 167 -25.66 6.19 8.69
N ILE A 168 -24.72 7.12 8.65
CA ILE A 168 -23.44 6.92 7.97
C ILE A 168 -22.58 5.96 8.81
N ARG A 169 -22.11 4.89 8.17
CA ARG A 169 -21.25 3.86 8.76
C ARG A 169 -19.82 3.93 8.23
N HIS A 170 -19.66 4.19 6.95
CA HIS A 170 -18.36 4.38 6.31
C HIS A 170 -18.42 5.67 5.48
N LEU A 171 -17.45 6.55 5.65
CA LEU A 171 -17.29 7.76 4.86
C LEU A 171 -15.85 7.82 4.38
N ASP A 172 -15.65 7.79 3.07
CA ASP A 172 -14.36 7.91 2.41
C ASP A 172 -14.48 8.93 1.28
N LEU A 173 -13.83 10.08 1.46
CA LEU A 173 -13.83 11.19 0.51
C LEU A 173 -12.38 11.46 0.10
N SER A 174 -12.09 11.31 -1.18
CA SER A 174 -10.76 11.60 -1.72
C SER A 174 -10.85 12.53 -2.92
N SER A 175 -9.91 13.46 -3.02
CA SER A 175 -9.83 14.43 -4.11
C SER A 175 -8.95 13.93 -5.26
N THR A 176 -9.39 14.14 -6.51
CA THR A 176 -8.57 13.94 -7.71
C THR A 176 -8.52 15.22 -8.54
N GLY A 177 -7.57 16.12 -8.27
CA GLY A 177 -7.35 17.33 -9.06
C GLY A 177 -7.06 18.57 -8.23
N PHE A 178 -6.53 19.61 -8.87
CA PHE A 178 -6.06 20.83 -8.22
C PHE A 178 -7.14 21.93 -8.06
N ASP A 179 -8.26 21.84 -8.78
CA ASP A 179 -9.38 22.80 -8.74
C ASP A 179 -10.63 22.16 -8.15
N LEU A 180 -10.64 21.96 -6.83
CA LEU A 180 -11.78 21.35 -6.13
C LEU A 180 -12.46 22.34 -5.19
N PRO A 181 -13.81 22.39 -5.19
CA PRO A 181 -14.53 23.08 -4.13
C PRO A 181 -14.20 22.42 -2.78
N SER A 182 -14.02 23.24 -1.75
CA SER A 182 -13.74 22.75 -0.40
C SER A 182 -14.83 21.79 0.09
N TYR A 183 -14.40 20.67 0.69
CA TYR A 183 -15.22 19.75 1.49
C TYR A 183 -15.91 20.44 2.66
N SER A 184 -15.41 21.58 3.15
CA SER A 184 -15.98 22.32 4.28
C SER A 184 -17.50 22.47 4.16
N VAL A 185 -18.01 22.93 3.02
CA VAL A 185 -19.46 23.13 2.77
C VAL A 185 -20.26 21.84 2.92
N ALA A 186 -19.72 20.70 2.48
CA ALA A 186 -20.40 19.43 2.56
C ALA A 186 -20.31 18.84 3.99
N LEU A 187 -19.14 18.95 4.63
CA LEU A 187 -18.89 18.48 6.00
C LEU A 187 -19.66 19.30 7.05
N GLU A 188 -19.87 20.60 6.81
CA GLU A 188 -20.71 21.47 7.67
C GLU A 188 -22.15 20.97 7.78
N ARG A 189 -22.65 20.22 6.79
CA ARG A 189 -23.99 19.64 6.86
C ARG A 189 -24.07 18.41 7.74
N MET A 190 -22.94 17.85 8.19
CA MET A 190 -22.96 16.75 9.14
C MET A 190 -23.50 17.21 10.49
N GLY A 191 -24.41 16.43 11.06
CA GLY A 191 -24.88 16.61 12.41
C GLY A 191 -23.75 16.34 13.43
N PRO A 192 -23.91 16.81 14.68
CA PRO A 192 -22.83 16.77 15.67
C PRO A 192 -22.52 15.35 16.19
N ARG A 193 -23.36 14.35 15.91
CA ARG A 193 -23.22 12.98 16.43
C ARG A 193 -23.31 11.93 15.33
N ALA A 194 -22.32 11.04 15.26
CA ALA A 194 -22.26 9.93 14.31
C ALA A 194 -22.17 8.56 15.01
N PRO A 195 -23.29 8.02 15.53
CA PRO A 195 -23.29 6.80 16.35
C PRO A 195 -22.88 5.53 15.61
N LEU A 196 -23.12 5.44 14.29
CA LEU A 196 -22.83 4.25 13.48
C LEU A 196 -21.51 4.35 12.71
N LEU A 197 -20.86 5.50 12.71
CA LEU A 197 -19.65 5.75 11.92
C LEU A 197 -18.50 4.90 12.47
N THR A 198 -17.98 4.02 11.63
CA THR A 198 -16.87 3.09 11.93
C THR A 198 -15.60 3.42 11.17
N THR A 199 -15.73 4.02 9.98
CA THR A 199 -14.61 4.48 9.15
C THR A 199 -14.87 5.91 8.70
N LEU A 200 -13.92 6.80 8.93
CA LEU A 200 -13.87 8.15 8.39
C LEU A 200 -12.53 8.36 7.71
N SER A 201 -12.53 8.56 6.39
CA SER A 201 -11.37 8.87 5.57
C SER A 201 -11.68 10.12 4.77
N VAL A 202 -10.89 11.17 4.95
CA VAL A 202 -11.01 12.40 4.17
C VAL A 202 -9.61 12.82 3.74
N SER A 203 -9.40 12.95 2.44
CA SER A 203 -8.12 13.39 1.88
C SER A 203 -8.32 14.49 0.85
N TYR A 204 -7.58 15.58 1.03
CA TYR A 204 -7.57 16.73 0.13
C TYR A 204 -6.22 16.85 -0.57
N VAL A 205 -6.19 17.26 -1.83
CA VAL A 205 -4.98 17.42 -2.66
C VAL A 205 -5.14 18.70 -3.45
N ALA A 206 -4.96 19.86 -2.81
CA ALA A 206 -4.89 21.13 -3.52
C ALA A 206 -3.64 21.93 -3.16
N PRO A 207 -3.14 22.77 -4.08
CA PRO A 207 -1.99 23.60 -3.83
C PRO A 207 -2.47 24.91 -3.19
N MET A 208 -2.08 25.14 -1.93
CA MET A 208 -1.96 26.45 -1.28
C MET A 208 -3.11 26.96 -0.39
N ASP A 209 -4.30 26.36 -0.38
CA ASP A 209 -5.36 26.74 0.57
C ASP A 209 -5.52 25.68 1.67
N ASP A 210 -5.42 26.10 2.94
CA ASP A 210 -5.58 25.25 4.12
C ASP A 210 -7.04 24.86 4.29
N GLU A 211 -7.37 23.60 4.01
CA GLU A 211 -8.70 23.08 4.28
C GLU A 211 -8.85 22.72 5.76
N CYS A 212 -9.83 23.33 6.43
CA CYS A 212 -10.12 23.07 7.84
C CYS A 212 -11.34 22.16 7.98
N LEU A 213 -11.32 21.29 9.01
CA LEU A 213 -12.56 20.68 9.47
C LEU A 213 -13.50 21.74 10.06
N PRO A 214 -14.83 21.62 9.87
CA PRO A 214 -15.80 22.52 10.51
C PRO A 214 -15.63 22.56 12.03
N GLU A 215 -15.90 23.71 12.67
CA GLU A 215 -15.67 23.87 14.12
C GLU A 215 -16.47 22.87 14.98
N ASP A 216 -17.69 22.55 14.56
CA ASP A 216 -18.61 21.65 15.24
C ASP A 216 -18.57 20.20 14.69
N PHE A 217 -17.55 19.87 13.89
CA PHE A 217 -17.45 18.59 13.20
C PHE A 217 -17.47 17.42 14.18
N LEU A 218 -18.59 16.69 14.21
CA LEU A 218 -18.81 15.53 15.08
C LEU A 218 -18.52 15.79 16.57
N LYS A 219 -18.79 17.02 17.06
CA LYS A 219 -18.48 17.45 18.44
C LYS A 219 -19.15 16.63 19.56
N ASP A 220 -20.30 16.02 19.29
CA ASP A 220 -21.00 15.12 20.23
C ASP A 220 -20.51 13.67 20.13
N GLY A 221 -19.50 13.43 19.29
CA GLY A 221 -18.74 12.20 19.20
C GLY A 221 -19.20 11.20 18.12
N ALA A 222 -18.24 10.35 17.74
CA ALA A 222 -18.43 9.19 16.87
C ALA A 222 -18.00 7.90 17.62
N PRO A 223 -18.81 7.40 18.57
CA PRO A 223 -18.38 6.38 19.53
C PRO A 223 -18.00 5.03 18.92
N SER A 224 -18.50 4.73 17.71
CA SER A 224 -18.20 3.48 17.00
C SER A 224 -17.00 3.59 16.06
N LEU A 225 -16.34 4.76 16.00
CA LEU A 225 -15.27 5.03 15.04
C LEU A 225 -14.04 4.17 15.38
N LYS A 226 -13.60 3.39 14.39
CA LYS A 226 -12.45 2.47 14.48
C LYS A 226 -11.29 2.92 13.60
N HIS A 227 -11.58 3.47 12.43
CA HIS A 227 -10.58 3.90 11.46
C HIS A 227 -10.77 5.39 11.14
N LEU A 228 -9.73 6.17 11.37
CA LEU A 228 -9.71 7.61 11.06
C LEU A 228 -8.50 7.93 10.18
N THR A 229 -8.76 8.47 9.00
CA THR A 229 -7.75 8.98 8.08
C THR A 229 -8.08 10.43 7.72
N LEU A 230 -7.16 11.35 7.99
CA LEU A 230 -7.29 12.75 7.61
C LEU A 230 -5.99 13.18 6.92
N LYS A 231 -6.07 13.60 5.65
CA LYS A 231 -4.90 14.01 4.87
C LYS A 231 -5.06 15.43 4.34
N ASN A 232 -4.05 16.26 4.59
CA ASN A 232 -3.92 17.65 4.14
C ASN A 232 -5.03 18.56 4.65
N PHE A 233 -5.40 18.39 5.92
CA PHE A 233 -6.26 19.30 6.66
C PHE A 233 -5.46 20.08 7.69
N ASP A 234 -5.93 21.27 8.04
CA ASP A 234 -5.54 21.90 9.30
C ASP A 234 -6.24 21.18 10.47
N LEU A 235 -5.44 20.50 11.31
CA LEU A 235 -5.95 19.64 12.37
C LEU A 235 -5.62 20.19 13.75
N HIS A 236 -6.64 20.68 14.44
CA HIS A 236 -6.63 20.90 15.87
C HIS A 236 -7.08 19.64 16.62
N TRP A 237 -6.27 19.14 17.56
CA TRP A 237 -6.54 17.87 18.27
C TRP A 237 -7.92 17.86 18.96
N ALA A 238 -8.31 18.95 19.62
CA ALA A 238 -9.64 19.11 20.23
C ALA A 238 -10.83 19.02 19.25
N ARG A 239 -10.63 19.28 17.96
CA ARG A 239 -11.69 19.27 16.93
C ARG A 239 -11.84 17.91 16.26
N ILE A 240 -10.91 17.00 16.47
CA ILE A 240 -10.93 15.68 15.84
C ILE A 240 -11.80 14.74 16.69
N PRO A 241 -12.73 13.97 16.09
CA PRO A 241 -13.63 13.08 16.82
C PRO A 241 -12.93 11.79 17.24
N PHE A 242 -11.95 11.90 18.14
CA PHE A 242 -11.22 10.76 18.67
C PHE A 242 -12.16 9.86 19.49
N SER A 243 -12.41 8.66 18.98
CA SER A 243 -13.15 7.63 19.70
C SER A 243 -12.18 6.73 20.48
N PRO A 244 -12.48 6.37 21.74
CA PRO A 244 -11.73 5.34 22.46
C PRO A 244 -11.73 3.97 21.76
N ALA A 245 -12.65 3.75 20.80
CA ALA A 245 -12.73 2.55 19.98
C ALA A 245 -11.79 2.54 18.75
N LEU A 246 -11.01 3.62 18.54
CA LEU A 246 -10.08 3.71 17.42
C LEU A 246 -9.01 2.62 17.48
N THR A 247 -8.87 1.91 16.37
CA THR A 247 -7.83 0.90 16.10
C THR A 247 -6.82 1.41 15.09
N THR A 248 -7.22 2.33 14.21
CA THR A 248 -6.38 2.84 13.12
C THR A 248 -6.48 4.36 13.06
N LEU A 249 -5.34 5.04 13.10
CA LEU A 249 -5.25 6.49 12.98
C LEU A 249 -4.15 6.87 11.98
N HIS A 250 -4.54 7.52 10.88
CA HIS A 250 -3.60 8.05 9.88
C HIS A 250 -3.84 9.55 9.71
N LEU A 251 -2.87 10.35 10.12
CA LEU A 251 -2.91 11.79 9.97
C LEU A 251 -1.74 12.23 9.09
N VAL A 252 -2.03 12.98 8.04
CA VAL A 252 -1.04 13.52 7.11
C VAL A 252 -1.28 15.00 6.96
N GLN A 253 -0.25 15.82 7.15
CA GLN A 253 -0.35 17.27 6.96
C GLN A 253 0.72 17.76 5.98
N SER A 254 0.41 18.83 5.24
CA SER A 254 1.36 19.48 4.32
C SER A 254 1.93 20.80 4.84
N VAL A 255 1.32 21.40 5.88
CA VAL A 255 1.71 22.72 6.43
C VAL A 255 1.87 22.64 7.96
N PRO A 256 2.95 23.19 8.54
CA PRO A 256 3.14 23.17 9.99
C PRO A 256 2.12 24.08 10.68
N VAL A 257 1.36 23.53 11.63
CA VAL A 257 0.43 24.31 12.47
C VAL A 257 0.84 24.18 13.94
N HIS A 258 0.68 25.25 14.71
CA HIS A 258 0.93 25.25 16.15
C HIS A 258 0.03 24.22 16.84
N ARG A 259 0.66 23.23 17.47
CA ARG A 259 -0.01 22.16 18.22
C ARG A 259 0.71 21.99 19.54
N GLU A 260 -0.05 21.76 20.60
CA GLU A 260 0.51 21.50 21.92
C GLU A 260 0.78 20.01 22.11
N PHE A 261 2.02 19.65 22.48
CA PHE A 261 2.42 18.26 22.71
C PHE A 261 1.59 17.58 23.81
N ALA A 262 1.22 18.34 24.84
CA ALA A 262 0.45 17.83 25.98
C ALA A 262 -0.96 17.35 25.57
N GLU A 263 -1.65 18.10 24.72
CA GLU A 263 -2.99 17.76 24.21
C GLU A 263 -2.96 16.48 23.37
N MET A 264 -1.95 16.36 22.50
CA MET A 264 -1.70 15.16 21.71
C MET A 264 -1.50 13.93 22.60
N LEU A 265 -0.67 14.02 23.64
CA LEU A 265 -0.46 12.90 24.56
C LEU A 265 -1.73 12.52 25.34
N GLU A 266 -2.50 13.49 25.82
CA GLU A 266 -3.74 13.19 26.53
C GLU A 266 -4.78 12.52 25.61
N THR A 267 -4.78 12.86 24.33
CA THR A 267 -5.58 12.14 23.33
C THR A 267 -5.12 10.69 23.21
N PHE A 268 -3.82 10.45 23.01
CA PHE A 268 -3.28 9.08 22.92
C PHE A 268 -3.49 8.27 24.20
N ARG A 269 -3.57 8.93 25.37
CA ARG A 269 -3.94 8.26 26.64
C ARG A 269 -5.33 7.63 26.56
N GLY A 270 -6.26 8.23 25.81
CA GLY A 270 -7.59 7.68 25.56
C GLY A 270 -7.66 6.57 24.50
N LEU A 271 -6.66 6.44 23.62
CA LEU A 271 -6.68 5.53 22.46
C LEU A 271 -6.00 4.17 22.75
N GLN A 272 -6.48 3.46 23.77
CA GLN A 272 -5.83 2.23 24.25
C GLN A 272 -6.07 0.99 23.37
N LEU A 273 -6.97 1.07 22.39
CA LEU A 273 -7.24 0.03 21.40
C LEU A 273 -6.50 0.23 20.07
N LEU A 274 -5.65 1.27 19.99
CA LEU A 274 -4.93 1.62 18.76
C LEU A 274 -3.94 0.52 18.38
N GLU A 275 -4.09 -0.01 17.16
CA GLU A 275 -3.23 -1.02 16.53
C GLU A 275 -2.32 -0.39 15.47
N GLU A 276 -2.76 0.68 14.81
CA GLU A 276 -2.03 1.33 13.72
C GLU A 276 -2.02 2.85 13.91
N LEU A 277 -0.82 3.44 13.91
CA LEU A 277 -0.61 4.88 14.01
C LEU A 277 0.31 5.36 12.89
N THR A 278 -0.18 6.26 12.04
CA THR A 278 0.63 6.98 11.05
C THR A 278 0.53 8.48 11.26
N LEU A 279 1.67 9.14 11.42
CA LEU A 279 1.78 10.59 11.53
C LEU A 279 2.80 11.10 10.51
N ASN A 280 2.33 11.82 9.49
CA ASN A 280 3.20 12.41 8.47
C ASN A 280 3.17 13.93 8.56
N ASP A 281 4.34 14.49 8.86
CA ASP A 281 4.61 15.92 9.01
C ASP A 281 3.62 16.62 9.97
N ILE A 282 3.15 15.88 10.99
CA ILE A 282 2.08 16.28 11.89
C ILE A 282 2.49 16.16 13.35
N PHE A 283 3.36 17.06 13.75
CA PHE A 283 3.95 17.06 15.08
C PHE A 283 3.88 18.44 15.73
N PRO A 284 3.86 18.51 17.06
CA PRO A 284 3.85 19.77 17.77
C PRO A 284 5.22 20.45 17.64
N GLN A 285 5.22 21.78 17.63
CA GLN A 285 6.45 22.57 17.67
C GLN A 285 7.12 22.47 19.04
N ASP A 286 6.31 22.29 20.09
CA ASP A 286 6.79 22.09 21.45
C ASP A 286 7.23 20.64 21.63
N GLY A 287 8.39 20.42 22.26
CA GLY A 287 8.90 19.07 22.53
C GLY A 287 8.35 18.44 23.81
N PHE A 288 8.74 17.19 24.04
CA PHE A 288 8.49 16.48 25.30
C PHE A 288 9.18 17.19 26.47
N GLN A 289 8.41 17.67 27.44
CA GLN A 289 8.92 18.49 28.54
C GLN A 289 9.32 17.64 29.77
N PRO A 290 10.31 18.09 30.56
CA PRO A 290 10.67 17.44 31.83
C PRO A 290 9.47 17.35 32.78
N GLY A 291 9.14 16.14 33.24
CA GLY A 291 8.01 15.86 34.14
C GLY A 291 6.76 15.29 33.46
N MET A 292 6.71 15.29 32.11
CA MET A 292 5.67 14.57 31.38
C MET A 292 5.86 13.05 31.53
N LYS A 293 4.74 12.31 31.56
CA LYS A 293 4.77 10.84 31.61
C LYS A 293 4.45 10.27 30.23
N PRO A 294 5.28 9.36 29.70
CA PRO A 294 5.00 8.70 28.43
C PRO A 294 3.66 7.95 28.46
N VAL A 295 3.00 7.90 27.31
CA VAL A 295 1.75 7.17 27.11
C VAL A 295 2.07 5.79 26.55
N THR A 296 1.54 4.74 27.16
CA THR A 296 1.68 3.39 26.60
C THR A 296 0.55 3.09 25.63
N LEU A 297 0.89 2.63 24.43
CA LEU A 297 -0.02 2.14 23.39
C LEU A 297 0.10 0.62 23.29
N SER A 298 -0.51 -0.10 24.24
CA SER A 298 -0.26 -1.54 24.45
C SER A 298 -0.74 -2.50 23.35
N LYS A 299 -1.58 -2.02 22.42
CA LYS A 299 -2.12 -2.80 21.30
C LYS A 299 -1.48 -2.45 19.96
N LEU A 300 -0.53 -1.51 19.97
CA LEU A 300 0.06 -0.99 18.74
C LEU A 300 0.87 -2.08 18.04
N LYS A 301 0.56 -2.31 16.77
CA LYS A 301 1.22 -3.25 15.86
C LYS A 301 2.07 -2.49 14.85
N HIS A 302 1.61 -1.34 14.36
CA HIS A 302 2.32 -0.54 13.36
C HIS A 302 2.41 0.93 13.79
N LEU A 303 3.62 1.48 13.78
CA LEU A 303 3.93 2.89 13.99
C LEU A 303 4.69 3.42 12.78
N SER A 304 4.12 4.37 12.03
CA SER A 304 4.79 5.03 10.91
C SER A 304 4.87 6.54 11.14
N LEU A 305 6.07 7.10 11.12
CA LEU A 305 6.33 8.52 11.40
C LEU A 305 7.16 9.13 10.26
N THR A 306 6.65 10.19 9.64
CA THR A 306 7.38 10.93 8.60
C THR A 306 7.58 12.38 9.04
N GLY A 307 8.81 12.90 9.03
CA GLY A 307 9.08 14.27 9.45
C GLY A 307 10.55 14.58 9.76
N TRP A 308 10.79 15.64 10.52
CA TRP A 308 12.13 16.06 10.93
C TRP A 308 12.68 15.23 12.09
N GLY A 309 14.00 15.08 12.14
CA GLY A 309 14.72 14.24 13.12
C GLY A 309 14.39 14.58 14.57
N HIS A 310 14.61 15.83 15.01
CA HIS A 310 14.29 16.25 16.38
C HIS A 310 12.81 16.13 16.72
N VAL A 311 11.93 16.37 15.75
CA VAL A 311 10.49 16.36 15.94
C VAL A 311 10.01 14.93 16.21
N ILE A 312 10.43 13.98 15.38
CA ILE A 312 10.19 12.55 15.59
C ILE A 312 10.82 12.11 16.92
N GLY A 313 12.09 12.46 17.16
CA GLY A 313 12.81 12.09 18.39
C GLY A 313 12.10 12.57 19.65
N ASN A 314 11.59 13.80 19.66
CA ASN A 314 10.80 14.34 20.78
C ASN A 314 9.47 13.61 20.95
N PHE A 315 8.78 13.29 19.85
CA PHE A 315 7.54 12.53 19.89
C PHE A 315 7.75 11.13 20.52
N LEU A 316 8.80 10.43 20.10
CA LEU A 316 9.13 9.09 20.60
C LEU A 316 9.38 9.05 22.11
N LEU A 317 9.87 10.14 22.72
CA LEU A 317 10.01 10.21 24.18
C LEU A 317 8.66 10.12 24.90
N GLY A 318 7.60 10.62 24.27
CA GLY A 318 6.25 10.71 24.82
C GLY A 318 5.40 9.44 24.71
N ILE A 319 5.86 8.41 23.98
CA ILE A 319 5.10 7.18 23.77
C ILE A 319 5.89 5.93 24.15
N ARG A 320 5.19 4.84 24.47
CA ARG A 320 5.74 3.51 24.72
C ARG A 320 4.95 2.45 23.98
N VAL A 321 5.63 1.51 23.31
CA VAL A 321 5.00 0.49 22.46
C VAL A 321 5.49 -0.94 22.82
N PRO A 322 4.71 -1.99 22.53
CA PRO A 322 5.15 -3.39 22.65
C PRO A 322 6.40 -3.73 21.82
N LYS A 323 7.16 -4.77 22.21
CA LYS A 323 8.29 -5.29 21.39
C LYS A 323 7.85 -5.69 19.98
N THR A 324 6.65 -6.25 19.85
CA THR A 324 6.08 -6.74 18.58
C THR A 324 5.62 -5.62 17.64
N THR A 325 5.81 -4.35 17.99
CA THR A 325 5.40 -3.23 17.15
C THR A 325 6.42 -3.01 16.03
N PHE A 326 5.95 -3.08 14.79
CA PHE A 326 6.65 -2.62 13.61
C PHE A 326 6.76 -1.09 13.61
N ILE A 327 7.98 -0.57 13.48
CA ILE A 327 8.25 0.88 13.48
C ILE A 327 8.88 1.28 12.15
N ASP A 328 8.29 2.27 11.49
CA ASP A 328 8.76 2.83 10.22
C ASP A 328 8.97 4.34 10.35
N LEU A 329 10.22 4.79 10.22
CA LEU A 329 10.60 6.19 10.38
C LEU A 329 11.10 6.74 9.05
N THR A 330 10.54 7.84 8.59
CA THR A 330 10.97 8.51 7.35
C THR A 330 11.39 9.94 7.63
N PHE A 331 12.65 10.26 7.35
CA PHE A 331 13.20 11.60 7.62
C PHE A 331 13.19 12.48 6.37
N THR A 332 12.56 13.67 6.48
CA THR A 332 12.28 14.57 5.34
C THR A 332 13.31 15.69 5.13
N ASN A 333 14.14 16.04 6.13
CA ASN A 333 15.18 17.07 6.02
C ASN A 333 16.57 16.56 6.50
N PRO A 334 17.28 15.77 5.68
CA PRO A 334 18.57 15.18 6.06
C PRO A 334 19.75 16.17 6.18
N ALA A 335 19.65 17.42 5.69
CA ALA A 335 20.77 18.37 5.65
C ALA A 335 21.10 18.99 7.02
N GLU A 336 20.10 19.18 7.89
CA GLU A 336 20.26 19.73 9.25
C GLU A 336 20.41 18.63 10.32
N TRP A 337 20.38 17.37 9.88
CA TRP A 337 20.14 16.24 10.75
C TRP A 337 21.30 15.89 11.69
N THR A 338 22.55 16.24 11.33
CA THR A 338 23.77 15.75 11.98
C THR A 338 23.89 16.03 13.49
N SER A 339 23.34 17.14 14.01
CA SER A 339 23.40 17.46 15.45
C SER A 339 22.30 16.81 16.28
N GLU A 340 21.25 16.28 15.64
CA GLU A 340 20.02 15.83 16.30
C GLU A 340 19.81 14.32 16.21
N VAL A 341 20.60 13.64 15.37
CA VAL A 341 20.53 12.18 15.17
C VAL A 341 20.70 11.44 16.49
N ASP A 342 21.72 11.81 17.27
CA ASP A 342 22.04 11.17 18.55
C ASP A 342 20.84 11.15 19.51
N ALA A 343 20.21 12.31 19.70
CA ALA A 343 19.03 12.44 20.55
C ALA A 343 17.84 11.62 20.02
N CYS A 344 17.63 11.60 18.69
CA CYS A 344 16.58 10.81 18.08
C CYS A 344 16.81 9.30 18.24
N VAL A 345 18.03 8.81 17.98
CA VAL A 345 18.42 7.41 18.17
C VAL A 345 18.27 7.00 19.63
N ALA A 346 18.68 7.85 20.57
CA ALA A 346 18.48 7.63 22.00
C ALA A 346 16.99 7.57 22.38
N SER A 347 16.12 8.33 21.71
CA SER A 347 14.67 8.26 21.87
C SER A 347 14.08 6.97 21.31
N ILE A 348 14.54 6.51 20.14
CA ILE A 348 14.14 5.21 19.56
C ILE A 348 14.44 4.10 20.55
N ARG A 349 15.64 4.08 21.16
CA ARG A 349 16.01 3.08 22.17
C ARG A 349 15.04 3.04 23.36
N LYS A 350 14.46 4.19 23.73
CA LYS A 350 13.53 4.31 24.87
C LYS A 350 12.07 4.02 24.53
N LEU A 351 11.76 3.73 23.26
CA LEU A 351 10.39 3.59 22.77
C LEU A 351 9.70 2.31 23.25
N TRP A 352 10.42 1.21 23.36
CA TRP A 352 9.84 -0.07 23.76
C TRP A 352 9.50 -0.09 25.26
N ARG A 353 8.40 -0.79 25.61
CA ARG A 353 7.84 -0.83 26.96
C ARG A 353 8.65 -1.71 27.93
N ASP A 354 9.20 -2.80 27.41
CA ASP A 354 9.97 -3.76 28.20
C ASP A 354 11.36 -3.16 28.48
N ASP A 355 11.90 -3.41 29.67
CA ASP A 355 13.27 -2.98 30.00
C ASP A 355 14.24 -3.73 29.08
N PRO A 356 15.01 -3.05 28.21
CA PRO A 356 15.96 -3.69 27.29
C PRO A 356 16.98 -4.59 28.01
N SER A 357 17.13 -4.44 29.33
CA SER A 357 17.97 -5.30 30.16
C SER A 357 17.40 -6.71 30.41
N GLU A 358 16.09 -6.97 30.23
CA GLU A 358 15.49 -8.32 30.30
C GLU A 358 15.60 -9.09 28.97
N TRP A 359 16.08 -8.45 27.89
CA TRP A 359 16.45 -9.12 26.64
C TRP A 359 17.81 -9.84 26.74
N ALA A 360 18.50 -9.81 27.90
CA ALA A 360 19.85 -10.32 28.15
C ALA A 360 21.00 -9.77 27.24
N LYS A 361 20.77 -9.40 25.98
CA LYS A 361 21.73 -8.81 25.01
C LYS A 361 20.94 -8.01 23.97
N ASP A 362 21.30 -6.75 23.71
CA ASP A 362 20.73 -5.88 22.67
C ASP A 362 21.05 -6.39 21.23
N SER A 363 20.70 -7.64 20.88
CA SER A 363 21.08 -8.28 19.61
C SER A 363 20.21 -7.84 18.45
N ILE A 364 20.74 -6.91 17.65
CA ILE A 364 20.36 -6.86 16.24
C ILE A 364 20.87 -8.16 15.65
N GLU A 365 20.00 -8.96 15.06
CA GLU A 365 20.43 -10.21 14.43
C GLU A 365 20.56 -10.04 12.93
N PHE A 366 19.70 -9.20 12.36
CA PHE A 366 19.67 -8.93 10.93
C PHE A 366 19.65 -7.43 10.65
N PHE A 367 20.57 -7.01 9.79
CA PHE A 367 20.68 -5.65 9.27
C PHE A 367 20.56 -5.66 7.75
N ASP A 368 19.58 -4.95 7.20
CA ASP A 368 19.34 -4.87 5.75
C ASP A 368 19.43 -3.43 5.25
N PHE A 369 20.23 -3.26 4.19
CA PHE A 369 20.29 -2.05 3.39
C PHE A 369 19.56 -2.26 2.08
N THR A 370 18.39 -1.65 1.91
CA THR A 370 17.65 -1.71 0.65
C THR A 370 17.59 -0.33 0.01
N ALA A 371 18.01 -0.23 -1.26
CA ALA A 371 17.85 0.99 -2.07
C ALA A 371 17.30 0.63 -3.46
N LEU A 372 16.02 0.91 -3.69
CA LEU A 372 15.44 0.82 -5.04
C LEU A 372 15.83 2.06 -5.85
N ALA A 373 15.95 1.92 -7.18
CA ALA A 373 16.51 2.92 -8.09
C ALA A 373 15.91 4.35 -8.02
N LYS A 374 14.77 4.53 -7.33
CA LYS A 374 14.11 5.83 -7.09
C LYS A 374 13.64 6.03 -5.63
N SER A 375 13.96 5.12 -4.73
CA SER A 375 13.48 5.16 -3.34
C SER A 375 14.54 5.70 -2.38
N PRO A 376 14.12 6.30 -1.24
CA PRO A 376 15.03 6.61 -0.15
C PRO A 376 15.82 5.35 0.26
N LEU A 377 17.07 5.54 0.68
CA LEU A 377 17.83 4.47 1.30
C LEU A 377 17.08 4.02 2.55
N LYS A 378 16.79 2.72 2.63
CA LYS A 378 16.09 2.06 3.73
C LYS A 378 17.08 1.23 4.55
N LEU A 379 17.14 1.49 5.85
CA LEU A 379 17.81 0.66 6.85
C LEU A 379 16.73 -0.15 7.57
N ALA A 380 16.83 -1.47 7.59
CA ALA A 380 15.90 -2.33 8.31
C ALA A 380 16.61 -3.21 9.34
N PHE A 381 15.98 -3.36 10.51
CA PHE A 381 16.55 -4.02 11.68
C PHE A 381 15.57 -5.08 12.19
N ARG A 382 16.09 -6.26 12.53
CA ARG A 382 15.34 -7.30 13.27
C ARG A 382 16.08 -7.69 14.54
N PHE A 383 15.30 -7.95 15.59
CA PHE A 383 15.75 -8.25 16.95
C PHE A 383 15.33 -9.66 17.43
N ASP A 384 14.88 -10.53 16.51
CA ASP A 384 14.44 -11.91 16.78
C ASP A 384 15.21 -12.89 15.87
N ASP A 385 15.22 -14.17 16.26
CA ASP A 385 15.89 -15.29 15.58
C ASP A 385 15.65 -15.29 14.06
N VAL A 386 16.74 -15.28 13.28
CA VAL A 386 16.71 -15.40 11.82
C VAL A 386 16.14 -16.77 11.41
N PRO A 387 15.12 -16.84 10.53
CA PRO A 387 14.57 -18.13 10.10
C PRO A 387 15.60 -19.00 9.37
N GLU A 388 15.58 -20.31 9.64
CA GLU A 388 16.52 -21.30 9.07
C GLU A 388 16.45 -21.42 7.54
N SER A 389 15.34 -20.98 6.92
CA SER A 389 15.18 -20.92 5.46
C SER A 389 14.60 -19.56 5.07
N LEU A 390 15.35 -18.82 4.27
CA LEU A 390 14.92 -17.52 3.76
C LEU A 390 14.09 -17.74 2.49
N ASP A 391 12.80 -18.08 2.64
CA ASP A 391 11.84 -17.98 1.53
C ASP A 391 11.55 -16.48 1.29
N TRP A 392 12.35 -15.89 0.39
CA TRP A 392 12.49 -14.44 0.19
C TRP A 392 11.23 -13.71 -0.31
N GLU A 393 10.25 -14.45 -0.82
CA GLU A 393 8.98 -13.91 -1.32
C GLU A 393 7.92 -13.71 -0.22
N HIS A 394 8.16 -14.24 0.99
CA HIS A 394 7.22 -14.19 2.12
C HIS A 394 7.93 -13.77 3.40
N HIS A 395 8.22 -12.47 3.55
CA HIS A 395 8.86 -11.96 4.77
C HIS A 395 7.90 -11.24 5.72
N ASP A 396 7.96 -11.67 6.98
CA ASP A 396 7.52 -10.92 8.16
C ASP A 396 8.18 -9.53 8.19
N ASP A 397 7.42 -8.49 8.54
CA ASP A 397 7.89 -7.10 8.53
C ASP A 397 9.03 -6.87 9.56
N PRO A 398 10.11 -6.14 9.21
CA PRO A 398 11.23 -5.89 10.11
C PRO A 398 10.87 -4.99 11.30
N HIS A 399 11.31 -5.29 12.51
CA HIS A 399 10.94 -4.53 13.73
C HIS A 399 11.13 -3.01 13.64
N LEU A 400 12.22 -2.55 13.01
CA LEU A 400 12.48 -1.14 12.77
C LEU A 400 12.90 -0.93 11.31
N THR A 401 12.32 0.07 10.68
CA THR A 401 12.71 0.61 9.38
C THR A 401 13.02 2.08 9.52
N VAL A 402 14.12 2.53 8.90
CA VAL A 402 14.51 3.94 8.82
C VAL A 402 14.79 4.31 7.36
N ASN A 403 14.10 5.34 6.86
CA ASN A 403 14.19 5.82 5.49
C ASN A 403 14.71 7.26 5.45
N PHE A 404 15.58 7.56 4.49
CA PHE A 404 16.11 8.91 4.24
C PHE A 404 15.67 9.43 2.88
N LEU A 405 14.81 10.45 2.84
CA LEU A 405 14.46 11.08 1.57
C LEU A 405 15.71 11.62 0.87
N PRO A 406 15.79 11.56 -0.48
CA PRO A 406 16.96 11.97 -1.22
C PRO A 406 17.37 13.42 -0.90
N SER A 407 18.62 13.63 -0.49
CA SER A 407 19.17 14.96 -0.22
C SER A 407 20.09 15.43 -1.35
N SER A 408 20.22 16.75 -1.52
CA SER A 408 21.21 17.35 -2.41
C SER A 408 22.61 17.43 -1.80
N THR A 409 22.75 17.23 -0.47
CA THR A 409 24.00 17.35 0.28
C THR A 409 24.03 16.43 1.52
N GLY A 410 25.19 15.81 1.82
CA GLY A 410 25.45 15.03 3.05
C GLY A 410 25.40 13.50 2.90
N ASN A 411 25.74 12.79 3.99
CA ASN A 411 25.68 11.32 4.12
C ASN A 411 24.88 10.93 5.39
N PRO A 412 23.58 11.24 5.44
CA PRO A 412 22.75 11.15 6.66
C PRO A 412 22.76 9.75 7.29
N ASP A 413 22.65 8.73 6.47
CA ASP A 413 22.71 7.31 6.82
C ASP A 413 24.02 6.87 7.48
N ILE A 414 25.18 7.37 7.04
CA ILE A 414 26.47 7.03 7.67
C ILE A 414 26.55 7.66 9.07
N VAL A 415 26.05 8.89 9.20
CA VAL A 415 25.95 9.57 10.50
C VAL A 415 24.98 8.83 11.42
N PHE A 416 23.84 8.38 10.89
CA PHE A 416 22.90 7.54 11.60
C PHE A 416 23.54 6.24 12.08
N LEU A 417 24.24 5.52 11.21
CA LEU A 417 24.95 4.29 11.58
C LEU A 417 25.96 4.50 12.71
N ALA A 418 26.68 5.64 12.70
CA ALA A 418 27.61 5.98 13.77
C ALA A 418 26.92 6.11 15.14
N PHE A 419 25.87 6.92 15.23
CA PHE A 419 25.11 7.06 16.47
C PHE A 419 24.34 5.79 16.83
N PHE A 420 23.83 5.07 15.83
CA PHE A 420 23.14 3.81 16.04
C PHE A 420 24.06 2.77 16.68
N ARG A 421 25.33 2.68 16.28
CA ARG A 421 26.34 1.85 16.93
C ARG A 421 26.61 2.24 18.39
N GLU A 422 26.52 3.52 18.73
CA GLU A 422 26.73 3.97 20.12
C GLU A 422 25.56 3.62 21.03
N HIS A 423 24.34 3.59 20.49
CA HIS A 423 23.11 3.31 21.25
C HIS A 423 22.65 1.86 21.21
N PHE A 424 23.10 1.05 20.25
CA PHE A 424 22.70 -0.34 20.06
C PHE A 424 23.91 -1.27 20.00
N ASN A 425 23.77 -2.52 20.50
CA ASN A 425 24.88 -3.48 20.53
C ASN A 425 25.02 -4.21 19.18
N LEU A 426 25.87 -3.68 18.30
CA LEU A 426 26.21 -4.35 17.04
C LEU A 426 27.05 -5.64 17.21
N ASP A 427 27.64 -5.90 18.38
CA ASP A 427 28.51 -7.08 18.57
C ASP A 427 27.75 -8.41 18.44
N SER A 428 26.43 -8.36 18.58
CA SER A 428 25.53 -9.49 18.43
C SER A 428 24.96 -9.66 17.03
N LEU A 429 25.32 -8.79 16.08
CA LEU A 429 24.91 -8.90 14.69
C LEU A 429 25.37 -10.22 14.08
N SER A 430 24.43 -11.04 13.63
CA SER A 430 24.71 -12.35 13.02
C SER A 430 24.62 -12.34 11.49
N MET A 431 23.79 -11.45 10.92
CA MET A 431 23.56 -11.37 9.48
C MET A 431 23.48 -9.93 8.96
N LEU A 432 24.15 -9.68 7.83
CA LEU A 432 24.22 -8.39 7.15
C LEU A 432 23.85 -8.53 5.68
N ARG A 433 22.87 -7.76 5.20
CA ARG A 433 22.40 -7.78 3.82
C ARG A 433 22.55 -6.42 3.14
N PHE A 434 23.14 -6.42 1.95
CA PHE A 434 23.21 -5.26 1.06
C PHE A 434 22.36 -5.54 -0.18
N ALA A 435 21.31 -4.75 -0.39
CA ALA A 435 20.37 -4.90 -1.49
C ALA A 435 20.27 -3.65 -2.39
N GLY A 436 20.14 -3.87 -3.70
CA GLY A 436 19.95 -2.83 -4.71
C GLY A 436 21.10 -1.83 -4.75
N ASN A 437 20.77 -0.54 -4.83
CA ASN A 437 21.76 0.54 -4.98
C ASN A 437 22.41 0.99 -3.65
N SER A 438 22.52 0.11 -2.65
CA SER A 438 23.14 0.38 -1.34
C SER A 438 24.68 0.45 -1.38
N GLN A 439 25.26 0.57 -2.57
CA GLN A 439 26.70 0.51 -2.88
C GLN A 439 27.57 1.39 -2.00
N ARG A 440 27.06 2.57 -1.61
CA ARG A 440 27.81 3.49 -0.76
C ARG A 440 28.13 2.92 0.61
N LEU A 441 27.26 2.07 1.16
CA LEU A 441 27.40 1.41 2.46
C LEU A 441 28.22 0.13 2.38
N ALA A 442 28.22 -0.50 1.21
CA ALA A 442 29.13 -1.60 0.87
C ALA A 442 30.57 -1.14 0.57
N ARG A 443 30.88 0.17 0.71
CA ARG A 443 32.24 0.67 0.47
C ARG A 443 33.17 0.39 1.63
N ARG A 444 34.45 0.26 1.30
CA ARG A 444 35.52 -0.08 2.24
C ARG A 444 35.52 0.74 3.54
N PRO A 445 35.45 2.09 3.53
CA PRO A 445 35.50 2.87 4.77
C PRO A 445 34.34 2.59 5.73
N VAL A 446 33.15 2.27 5.20
CA VAL A 446 31.97 1.98 6.01
C VAL A 446 32.05 0.56 6.55
N LEU A 447 32.40 -0.41 5.69
CA LEU A 447 32.58 -1.81 6.09
C LEU A 447 33.64 -1.95 7.19
N GLU A 448 34.82 -1.35 7.03
CA GLU A 448 35.90 -1.41 8.02
C GLU A 448 35.53 -0.69 9.32
N ALA A 449 34.85 0.46 9.23
CA ALA A 449 34.50 1.23 10.42
C ALA A 449 33.40 0.58 11.26
N PHE A 450 32.37 -0.01 10.65
CA PHE A 450 31.15 -0.43 11.35
C PHE A 450 30.95 -1.94 11.48
N PHE A 451 31.42 -2.72 10.50
CA PHE A 451 31.05 -4.14 10.39
C PHE A 451 32.25 -5.09 10.49
N ALA A 452 33.46 -4.63 10.15
CA ALA A 452 34.66 -5.42 10.35
C ALA A 452 34.89 -5.65 11.86
N HIS A 453 35.40 -6.84 12.18
CA HIS A 453 35.71 -7.30 13.53
C HIS A 453 34.49 -7.53 14.45
N LEU A 454 33.26 -7.50 13.92
CA LEU A 454 32.10 -7.91 14.70
C LEU A 454 32.20 -9.41 15.05
N PRO A 455 32.11 -9.77 16.34
CA PRO A 455 32.46 -11.12 16.81
C PRO A 455 31.38 -12.17 16.51
N MET A 456 30.14 -11.77 16.22
CA MET A 456 29.04 -12.69 15.93
C MET A 456 28.59 -12.68 14.48
N LEU A 457 29.20 -11.86 13.61
CA LEU A 457 28.75 -11.69 12.22
C LEU A 457 29.12 -12.93 11.39
N GLN A 458 28.13 -13.80 11.20
CA GLN A 458 28.25 -15.13 10.59
C GLN A 458 27.91 -15.14 9.10
N SER A 459 27.02 -14.25 8.68
CA SER A 459 26.44 -14.22 7.33
C SER A 459 26.50 -12.83 6.69
N ILE A 460 26.97 -12.76 5.44
CA ILE A 460 26.88 -11.54 4.63
C ILE A 460 26.23 -11.88 3.28
N ILE A 461 25.27 -11.05 2.86
CA ILE A 461 24.45 -11.26 1.66
C ILE A 461 24.53 -10.02 0.76
N PHE A 462 24.83 -10.21 -0.52
CA PHE A 462 24.82 -9.17 -1.54
C PHE A 462 23.77 -9.46 -2.61
N VAL A 463 22.73 -8.62 -2.71
CA VAL A 463 21.62 -8.72 -3.66
C VAL A 463 21.65 -7.50 -4.57
N GLU A 464 21.95 -7.64 -5.86
CA GLU A 464 22.09 -6.49 -6.78
C GLU A 464 23.10 -5.39 -6.30
N CYS A 465 23.93 -5.67 -5.29
CA CYS A 465 24.95 -4.80 -4.71
C CYS A 465 26.40 -5.31 -4.96
N ASP A 466 27.37 -4.42 -5.19
CA ASP A 466 28.74 -4.77 -5.60
C ASP A 466 29.58 -5.07 -4.35
N MET A 467 30.15 -6.27 -4.33
CA MET A 467 30.97 -6.78 -3.24
C MET A 467 32.48 -6.53 -3.43
N THR A 468 32.89 -5.76 -4.44
CA THR A 468 34.32 -5.58 -4.78
C THR A 468 35.14 -5.02 -3.61
N ASP A 469 34.65 -3.99 -2.91
CA ASP A 469 35.32 -3.42 -1.74
C ASP A 469 35.39 -4.41 -0.56
N PHE A 470 34.34 -5.21 -0.37
CA PHE A 470 34.33 -6.29 0.62
C PHE A 470 35.42 -7.34 0.32
N LEU A 471 35.54 -7.77 -0.94
CA LEU A 471 36.62 -8.69 -1.36
C LEU A 471 38.02 -8.08 -1.18
N HIS A 472 38.18 -6.77 -1.38
CA HIS A 472 39.44 -6.09 -1.13
C HIS A 472 39.81 -6.07 0.35
N ILE A 473 38.85 -5.85 1.26
CA ILE A 473 39.08 -5.93 2.71
C ILE A 473 39.58 -7.33 3.09
N LEU A 474 38.94 -8.37 2.57
CA LEU A 474 39.34 -9.75 2.85
C LEU A 474 40.72 -10.11 2.27
N ASP A 475 41.10 -9.53 1.12
CA ASP A 475 42.40 -9.79 0.51
C ASP A 475 43.55 -9.09 1.24
N ASP A 476 43.27 -7.91 1.80
CA ASP A 476 44.21 -7.09 2.58
C ASP A 476 44.23 -7.48 4.07
N ASP A 477 43.48 -8.52 4.46
CA ASP A 477 43.37 -8.95 5.86
C ASP A 477 44.75 -9.34 6.42
N PRO A 478 45.25 -8.67 7.47
CA PRO A 478 46.55 -8.97 8.04
C PRO A 478 46.66 -10.40 8.57
N ALA A 479 45.55 -11.04 8.96
CA ALA A 479 45.54 -12.43 9.39
C ALA A 479 45.86 -13.42 8.24
N CYS A 480 45.65 -13.02 6.98
CA CYS A 480 46.02 -13.81 5.80
C CYS A 480 47.53 -13.79 5.50
N HIS A 481 48.31 -12.93 6.19
CA HIS A 481 49.74 -12.73 5.96
C HIS A 481 50.63 -13.29 7.09
N VAL A 482 50.03 -13.88 8.14
CA VAL A 482 50.78 -14.55 9.21
C VAL A 482 51.23 -15.93 8.70
N GLU A 483 52.56 -16.12 8.56
CA GLU A 483 53.12 -17.41 8.20
C GLU A 483 52.79 -18.46 9.28
N PRO A 484 52.43 -19.71 8.91
CA PRO A 484 52.23 -20.75 9.90
C PRO A 484 53.56 -21.00 10.62
N GLU A 485 53.63 -20.63 11.90
CA GLU A 485 54.72 -21.09 12.76
C GLU A 485 54.77 -22.61 12.69
N SER A 486 55.97 -23.12 12.41
CA SER A 486 56.28 -24.53 12.28
C SER A 486 55.71 -25.32 13.45
N GLU A 487 55.12 -26.47 13.14
CA GLU A 487 54.74 -27.51 14.10
C GLU A 487 55.98 -27.99 14.87
N GLU A 488 56.42 -27.27 15.91
CA GLU A 488 57.31 -27.75 16.97
C GLU A 488 57.52 -26.65 18.04
N ASP A 489 56.93 -26.88 19.22
CA ASP A 489 57.28 -26.33 20.54
C ASP A 489 57.80 -24.86 20.63
N SER A 490 56.91 -23.91 20.94
CA SER A 490 57.15 -22.97 22.05
C SER A 490 55.89 -22.24 22.49
N ALA A 491 55.56 -22.37 23.77
CA ALA A 491 54.57 -21.54 24.45
C ALA A 491 55.18 -20.17 24.77
N VAL A 492 55.07 -19.20 23.85
CA VAL A 492 55.25 -17.76 24.12
C VAL A 492 54.40 -16.95 23.12
N ASP A 493 53.40 -16.22 23.62
CA ASP A 493 52.59 -15.15 22.99
C ASP A 493 52.57 -15.09 21.46
N SER A 494 51.65 -15.86 20.84
CA SER A 494 51.23 -15.61 19.47
C SER A 494 50.50 -14.26 19.43
N THR A 495 51.02 -13.30 18.68
CA THR A 495 50.37 -12.01 18.44
C THR A 495 48.93 -12.21 17.95
N ASP A 496 47.98 -11.72 18.75
CA ASP A 496 46.51 -11.65 18.52
C ASP A 496 46.15 -10.85 17.25
N VAL A 497 46.50 -11.33 16.05
CA VAL A 497 46.01 -10.72 14.81
C VAL A 497 44.60 -11.23 14.57
N THR A 498 43.61 -10.47 15.06
CA THR A 498 42.19 -10.78 14.85
C THR A 498 41.86 -10.56 13.38
N ALA A 499 41.36 -11.60 12.71
CA ALA A 499 40.94 -11.53 11.31
C ALA A 499 39.80 -10.52 11.11
N CYS A 500 39.76 -9.91 9.93
CA CYS A 500 38.60 -9.17 9.47
C CYS A 500 37.42 -10.14 9.30
N PHE A 501 36.30 -9.87 9.97
CA PHE A 501 35.12 -10.75 9.99
C PHE A 501 35.43 -12.16 10.56
N PRO A 502 35.72 -12.24 11.88
CA PRO A 502 36.25 -13.45 12.50
C PRO A 502 35.23 -14.61 12.56
N ALA A 503 33.93 -14.32 12.68
CA ALA A 503 32.88 -15.34 12.74
C ALA A 503 32.23 -15.68 11.40
N LEU A 504 32.64 -15.00 10.32
CA LEU A 504 32.00 -15.13 9.01
C LEU A 504 32.23 -16.51 8.43
N HIS A 505 31.15 -17.26 8.18
CA HIS A 505 31.18 -18.58 7.56
C HIS A 505 30.22 -18.73 6.38
N PHE A 506 29.25 -17.83 6.21
CA PHE A 506 28.25 -17.87 5.14
C PHE A 506 28.34 -16.61 4.27
N LEU A 507 28.41 -16.80 2.95
CA LEU A 507 28.41 -15.73 1.96
C LEU A 507 27.41 -16.05 0.85
N GLU A 508 26.49 -15.13 0.59
CA GLU A 508 25.50 -15.24 -0.48
C GLU A 508 25.59 -14.07 -1.46
N ILE A 509 25.52 -14.40 -2.74
CA ILE A 509 25.62 -13.46 -3.85
C ILE A 509 24.45 -13.72 -4.78
N TYR A 510 23.57 -12.72 -4.90
CA TYR A 510 22.34 -12.81 -5.66
C TYR A 510 22.25 -11.69 -6.69
N ASP A 511 21.78 -12.02 -7.90
CA ASP A 511 21.52 -11.09 -8.99
C ASP A 511 22.68 -10.11 -9.28
N GLN A 512 23.89 -10.67 -9.32
CA GLN A 512 25.11 -9.95 -9.66
C GLN A 512 25.56 -10.21 -11.09
N HIS A 513 26.23 -9.22 -11.68
CA HIS A 513 26.90 -9.40 -12.95
C HIS A 513 28.39 -9.72 -12.75
N PHE A 514 28.78 -10.96 -13.05
CA PHE A 514 30.17 -11.41 -12.98
C PHE A 514 30.93 -10.99 -14.24
N LYS A 515 31.62 -9.84 -14.19
CA LYS A 515 32.49 -9.37 -15.29
C LYS A 515 33.96 -9.61 -14.96
N GLY A 516 34.76 -9.89 -15.99
CA GLY A 516 36.22 -9.95 -15.90
C GLY A 516 36.73 -11.04 -14.96
N ASN A 517 37.67 -10.69 -14.08
CA ASN A 517 38.41 -11.64 -13.23
C ASN A 517 37.71 -11.98 -11.90
N ARG A 518 36.42 -11.62 -11.72
CA ARG A 518 35.72 -11.64 -10.42
C ARG A 518 35.69 -13.04 -9.78
N ILE A 519 35.48 -14.09 -10.57
CA ILE A 519 35.54 -15.50 -10.10
C ILE A 519 36.92 -15.83 -9.51
N ASN A 520 38.00 -15.47 -10.22
CA ASN A 520 39.37 -15.73 -9.75
C ASN A 520 39.71 -14.90 -8.51
N THR A 521 39.16 -13.69 -8.41
CA THR A 521 39.29 -12.88 -7.19
C THR A 521 38.63 -13.59 -6.01
N ILE A 522 37.40 -14.11 -6.16
CA ILE A 522 36.71 -14.87 -5.10
C ILE A 522 37.54 -16.08 -4.66
N ILE A 523 37.97 -16.91 -5.63
CA ILE A 523 38.80 -18.10 -5.36
C ILE A 523 40.05 -17.72 -4.56
N ARG A 524 40.78 -16.69 -5.04
CA ARG A 524 42.03 -16.24 -4.42
C ARG A 524 41.80 -15.70 -3.01
N VAL A 525 40.77 -14.87 -2.82
CA VAL A 525 40.51 -14.18 -1.55
C VAL A 525 39.98 -15.16 -0.51
N LEU A 526 38.98 -15.98 -0.86
CA LEU A 526 38.44 -16.97 0.07
C LEU A 526 39.45 -18.08 0.38
N GLY A 527 40.29 -18.46 -0.59
CA GLY A 527 41.33 -19.48 -0.41
C GLY A 527 42.48 -19.05 0.52
N LYS A 528 42.74 -17.75 0.65
CA LYS A 528 43.77 -17.20 1.55
C LYS A 528 43.34 -17.13 3.02
N ARG A 529 42.04 -17.26 3.32
CA ARG A 529 41.54 -17.10 4.70
C ARG A 529 42.16 -18.17 5.64
N PRO A 530 42.57 -17.79 6.88
CA PRO A 530 43.15 -18.70 7.85
C PRO A 530 42.24 -19.89 8.17
N LYS A 531 42.81 -21.03 8.58
CA LYS A 531 42.06 -22.28 8.87
C LYS A 531 40.87 -22.09 9.82
N GLY A 532 40.98 -21.20 10.82
CA GLY A 532 39.94 -20.93 11.80
C GLY A 532 38.85 -19.94 11.36
N HIS A 533 39.00 -19.30 10.20
CA HIS A 533 38.11 -18.24 9.72
C HIS A 533 37.64 -18.49 8.28
N ARG A 534 37.55 -19.75 7.84
CA ARG A 534 37.14 -20.09 6.47
C ARG A 534 35.65 -19.89 6.26
N ILE A 535 35.28 -19.51 5.04
CA ILE A 535 33.89 -19.59 4.60
C ILE A 535 33.54 -21.06 4.40
N GLY A 536 32.48 -21.51 5.07
CA GLY A 536 31.94 -22.86 4.96
C GLY A 536 30.89 -22.94 3.86
N ASP A 537 30.04 -21.92 3.73
CA ASP A 537 28.88 -21.94 2.84
C ASP A 537 28.96 -20.77 1.85
N LEU A 538 28.86 -21.08 0.56
CA LEU A 538 28.85 -20.10 -0.52
C LEU A 538 27.66 -20.35 -1.45
N ILE A 539 26.81 -19.34 -1.62
CA ILE A 539 25.67 -19.37 -2.55
C ILE A 539 25.85 -18.29 -3.61
N ILE A 540 25.73 -18.66 -4.90
CA ILE A 540 25.77 -17.73 -6.04
C ILE A 540 24.55 -17.96 -6.92
N GLU A 541 23.48 -17.20 -6.70
CA GLU A 541 22.19 -17.42 -7.35
C GLU A 541 21.79 -16.27 -8.27
N ASP A 542 21.09 -16.63 -9.35
CA ASP A 542 20.54 -15.72 -10.35
C ASP A 542 21.53 -14.67 -10.85
N CYS A 543 22.80 -15.07 -10.95
CA CYS A 543 23.88 -14.20 -11.39
C CYS A 543 24.08 -14.29 -12.91
N ILE A 544 24.48 -13.17 -13.53
CA ILE A 544 24.80 -13.06 -14.96
C ILE A 544 26.29 -13.38 -15.16
N ASN A 545 26.62 -14.14 -16.19
CA ASN A 545 27.98 -14.53 -16.59
C ASN A 545 28.73 -15.43 -15.58
N ILE A 546 28.01 -16.30 -14.88
CA ILE A 546 28.56 -17.49 -14.22
C ILE A 546 28.06 -18.74 -14.97
N ASP A 547 28.97 -19.63 -15.32
CA ASP A 547 28.69 -20.88 -16.03
C ASP A 547 29.14 -22.10 -15.21
N GLU A 548 28.80 -23.29 -15.69
CA GLU A 548 29.11 -24.55 -15.01
C GLU A 548 30.62 -24.74 -14.82
N MET A 549 31.42 -24.37 -15.83
CA MET A 549 32.87 -24.43 -15.75
C MET A 549 33.44 -23.50 -14.68
N ALA A 550 32.89 -22.29 -14.52
CA ALA A 550 33.28 -21.39 -13.44
C ALA A 550 32.91 -21.95 -12.06
N ALA A 551 31.72 -22.53 -11.94
CA ALA A 551 31.26 -23.15 -10.69
C ALA A 551 32.13 -24.36 -10.29
N GLU A 552 32.48 -25.23 -11.23
CA GLU A 552 33.42 -26.33 -11.01
C GLU A 552 34.79 -25.82 -10.53
N ARG A 553 35.32 -24.77 -11.18
CA ARG A 553 36.60 -24.16 -10.79
C ARG A 553 36.57 -23.60 -9.36
N ILE A 554 35.45 -23.01 -8.93
CA ILE A 554 35.27 -22.55 -7.55
C ILE A 554 35.31 -23.75 -6.59
N LYS A 555 34.55 -24.81 -6.90
CA LYS A 555 34.46 -26.02 -6.10
C LYS A 555 35.80 -26.76 -5.97
N GLU A 556 36.56 -26.85 -7.05
CA GLU A 556 37.90 -27.47 -7.06
C GLU A 556 38.93 -26.64 -6.28
N ALA A 557 38.90 -25.32 -6.44
CA ALA A 557 39.89 -24.43 -5.83
C ALA A 557 39.60 -24.12 -4.35
N LEU A 558 38.35 -24.30 -3.89
CA LEU A 558 37.92 -24.11 -2.50
C LEU A 558 37.35 -25.41 -1.90
N PRO A 559 38.18 -26.46 -1.71
CA PRO A 559 37.72 -27.78 -1.24
C PRO A 559 37.24 -27.79 0.22
N ASN A 560 37.38 -26.67 0.94
CA ASN A 560 36.99 -26.55 2.34
C ASN A 560 35.58 -25.96 2.52
N LEU A 561 34.86 -25.67 1.44
CA LEU A 561 33.44 -25.32 1.49
C LEU A 561 32.66 -26.57 1.95
N TYR A 562 31.86 -26.41 3.00
CA TYR A 562 30.86 -27.38 3.44
C TYR A 562 29.70 -27.48 2.44
N SER A 563 29.20 -26.34 1.97
CA SER A 563 28.16 -26.24 0.96
C SER A 563 28.52 -25.22 -0.13
N PHE A 564 28.24 -25.56 -1.37
CA PHE A 564 28.31 -24.65 -2.51
C PHE A 564 27.10 -24.86 -3.42
N ALA A 565 26.28 -23.82 -3.57
CA ALA A 565 25.12 -23.80 -4.45
C ALA A 565 25.27 -22.67 -5.48
N TRP A 566 24.82 -22.91 -6.71
CA TRP A 566 24.80 -21.87 -7.72
C TRP A 566 23.65 -22.03 -8.72
N SER A 567 23.16 -20.90 -9.24
CA SER A 567 22.24 -20.84 -10.38
C SER A 567 22.63 -19.73 -11.35
N LYS A 568 22.27 -19.90 -12.62
CA LYS A 568 22.52 -18.91 -13.68
C LYS A 568 21.24 -18.10 -13.93
N LYS A 569 21.35 -16.77 -14.00
CA LYS A 569 20.24 -15.94 -14.48
C LYS A 569 19.96 -16.23 -15.95
N VAL A 570 18.74 -16.65 -16.26
CA VAL A 570 18.28 -16.76 -17.64
C VAL A 570 17.90 -15.36 -18.13
N THR A 571 18.83 -14.65 -18.75
CA THR A 571 18.55 -13.37 -19.41
C THR A 571 17.93 -13.64 -20.77
N MET A 572 16.75 -13.06 -21.07
CA MET A 572 16.11 -13.12 -22.40
C MET A 572 16.87 -12.38 -23.52
N ASP A 573 18.11 -11.98 -23.29
CA ASP A 573 18.96 -11.21 -24.21
C ASP A 573 20.13 -12.04 -24.78
N ASP A 574 19.95 -13.33 -25.03
CA ASP A 574 20.84 -14.10 -25.90
C ASP A 574 20.17 -14.36 -27.26
N PRO A 575 20.46 -13.56 -28.32
CA PRO A 575 19.87 -13.75 -29.64
C PRO A 575 20.29 -15.06 -30.32
N ALA A 576 21.16 -15.86 -29.69
CA ALA A 576 21.71 -17.08 -30.26
C ALA A 576 21.14 -18.39 -29.68
N SER A 577 20.30 -18.36 -28.63
CA SER A 577 19.77 -19.60 -28.02
C SER A 577 18.30 -19.93 -28.33
N ASP A 578 17.55 -19.02 -28.95
CA ASP A 578 16.12 -19.23 -29.27
C ASP A 578 15.84 -19.92 -30.62
N LEU A 579 16.82 -20.61 -31.23
CA LEU A 579 16.61 -21.34 -32.49
C LEU A 579 16.60 -22.87 -32.38
N GLU A 580 16.85 -23.46 -31.20
CA GLU A 580 16.76 -24.93 -31.04
C GLU A 580 15.62 -25.40 -30.13
N THR A 581 15.05 -24.56 -29.26
CA THR A 581 13.99 -25.00 -28.32
C THR A 581 12.56 -24.88 -28.85
N PHE A 582 12.34 -24.27 -30.03
CA PHE A 582 11.01 -24.11 -30.63
C PHE A 582 10.71 -25.06 -31.80
N ARG A 583 11.58 -26.04 -32.07
CA ARG A 583 11.41 -26.95 -33.21
C ARG A 583 10.80 -28.32 -32.90
N ASP A 584 10.67 -28.69 -31.62
CA ASP A 584 10.22 -30.04 -31.22
C ASP A 584 8.79 -30.11 -30.64
N LEU A 585 7.97 -29.05 -30.78
CA LEU A 585 6.58 -29.03 -30.27
C LEU A 585 5.51 -28.67 -31.31
N GLN A 586 5.77 -28.83 -32.61
CA GLN A 586 4.77 -28.56 -33.66
C GLN A 586 4.38 -29.73 -34.57
N ASP A 587 4.83 -30.95 -34.29
CA ASP A 587 4.35 -32.14 -35.03
C ASP A 587 3.54 -33.08 -34.14
N GLU A 588 2.32 -32.69 -33.77
CA GLU A 588 1.22 -33.65 -33.61
C GLU A 588 -0.02 -33.15 -34.36
N PRO A 589 -0.61 -33.96 -35.27
CA PRO A 589 -1.78 -33.57 -36.03
C PRO A 589 -3.05 -33.73 -35.20
N GLU A 590 -3.86 -32.68 -35.18
CA GLU A 590 -5.23 -32.68 -34.65
C GLU A 590 -6.07 -33.84 -35.24
N PHE A 591 -6.68 -34.63 -34.35
CA PHE A 591 -7.95 -35.32 -34.56
C PHE A 591 -8.81 -35.30 -33.29
#